data_AF-A0AB74R028-F1
#
_entry.id   AF-A0AB74R028-F1
#
_cell.length_a   1.000
_cell.length_b   1.000
_cell.length_c   1.000
_cell.angle_alpha   90.00
_cell.angle_beta   90.00
_cell.angle_gamma   90.00
#
_symmetry.space_group_name_H-M   'P 1'
#
loop_
_entity.id
_entity.type
_entity.pdbx_description
1 polymer ?
#
loop_
_entity_poly.entity_id
_entity_poly.type
_entity_poly.pdbx_seq_one_letter_code
_entity_poly.pdbx_strand_id
1 'polypeptide(L)'
;MNFRDLFEKAVDFIDEKRKSIVAISLSTLGVIALIIVFFLSSNEFSVGNEANELLKIIEKRQYSIAVDYYTSIEKKFSDSKMERFNKSVSKKINKLLLNSGDKYLDGDISQESFIGLINTVKELNKISIDVDDLLAQADRVREMYKEENTTYDIAINYISTVSILNGMGSNLDVYKQNIETIKESRDVYDSAVKDQKAYKYYEAIEKYNKVLKEDEKYYSMAQNGKEQCIEEMYDYYISRAEEANTSGDYERALQYIEYLKEDYSDDEKVQSLEKKYKKNLSLYTLTSDDIINVIAKKSGKDKANLSINSLPQMIKNNKYYYAEVYEYDKLINEVLVSAKTKDLYSYKDGKKDYKVDYGDGYFRILEDGSYQFGITKDKAKFVLTNTLDEKENKYKKIEILDIEKADRYVKSKKSLEELFGKYKNIYYYAVVNKGLFRGKEVYAINIYNEKIYAISENGLNEY
;
A
#
# COMPACT_ATOMS: atom_id res chain seq x y z
N MET A 1 -116.47 -15.83 -4.03
CA MET A 1 -115.64 -16.88 -3.39
C MET A 1 -114.90 -16.21 -2.25
N ASN A 2 -115.13 -16.65 -1.01
CA ASN A 2 -114.57 -16.00 0.18
C ASN A 2 -113.06 -16.30 0.28
N PHE A 3 -112.25 -15.37 0.77
CA PHE A 3 -110.79 -15.54 0.90
C PHE A 3 -110.44 -16.77 1.75
N ARG A 4 -111.32 -17.08 2.71
CA ARG A 4 -111.26 -18.27 3.55
C ARG A 4 -111.42 -19.58 2.77
N ASP A 5 -112.36 -19.64 1.82
CA ASP A 5 -112.55 -20.82 0.94
C ASP A 5 -111.36 -21.00 -0.02
N LEU A 6 -110.77 -19.91 -0.50
CA LEU A 6 -109.56 -19.95 -1.34
C LEU A 6 -108.36 -20.45 -0.54
N PHE A 7 -108.24 -20.01 0.71
CA PHE A 7 -107.17 -20.42 1.62
C PHE A 7 -107.33 -21.88 2.05
N GLU A 8 -108.54 -22.32 2.45
CA GLU A 8 -108.83 -23.71 2.79
C GLU A 8 -108.58 -24.64 1.59
N LYS A 9 -109.01 -24.26 0.37
CA LYS A 9 -108.66 -25.02 -0.85
C LYS A 9 -107.17 -25.06 -1.16
N ALA A 10 -106.43 -23.99 -0.89
CA ALA A 10 -104.98 -23.96 -1.07
C ALA A 10 -104.26 -24.83 -0.03
N VAL A 11 -104.73 -24.82 1.22
CA VAL A 11 -104.21 -25.67 2.31
C VAL A 11 -104.52 -27.14 2.03
N ASP A 12 -105.75 -27.48 1.65
CA ASP A 12 -106.14 -28.85 1.27
C ASP A 12 -105.34 -29.33 0.06
N PHE A 13 -105.11 -28.48 -0.95
CA PHE A 13 -104.25 -28.82 -2.08
C PHE A 13 -102.79 -29.05 -1.67
N ILE A 14 -102.26 -28.22 -0.78
CA ILE A 14 -100.90 -28.40 -0.24
C ILE A 14 -100.80 -29.67 0.60
N ASP A 15 -101.82 -30.03 1.37
CA ASP A 15 -101.82 -31.22 2.24
C ASP A 15 -102.03 -32.51 1.42
N GLU A 16 -102.97 -32.50 0.47
CA GLU A 16 -103.22 -33.61 -0.46
C GLU A 16 -102.00 -33.90 -1.36
N LYS A 17 -101.29 -32.85 -1.79
CA LYS A 17 -100.08 -32.96 -2.62
C LYS A 17 -98.79 -32.81 -1.81
N ARG A 18 -98.83 -32.83 -0.47
CA ARG A 18 -97.69 -32.52 0.41
C ARG A 18 -96.45 -33.31 0.08
N LYS A 19 -96.58 -34.63 -0.13
CA LYS A 19 -95.46 -35.50 -0.53
C LYS A 19 -94.86 -35.08 -1.88
N SER A 20 -95.71 -34.73 -2.86
CA SER A 20 -95.24 -34.28 -4.19
C SER A 20 -94.61 -32.89 -4.13
N ILE A 21 -95.19 -31.95 -3.38
CA ILE A 21 -94.65 -30.59 -3.24
C ILE A 21 -93.29 -30.62 -2.52
N VAL A 22 -93.16 -31.38 -1.44
CA VAL A 22 -91.89 -31.55 -0.72
C VAL A 22 -90.86 -32.24 -1.60
N ALA A 23 -91.23 -33.29 -2.34
CA ALA A 23 -90.34 -33.96 -3.27
C ALA A 23 -89.86 -33.03 -4.40
N ILE A 24 -90.77 -32.27 -5.03
CA ILE A 24 -90.43 -31.30 -6.08
C ILE A 24 -89.54 -30.20 -5.52
N SER A 25 -89.87 -29.63 -4.35
CA SER A 25 -89.07 -28.58 -3.70
C SER A 25 -87.66 -29.06 -3.36
N LEU A 26 -87.51 -30.28 -2.82
CA LEU A 26 -86.21 -30.89 -2.55
C LEU A 26 -85.43 -31.19 -3.83
N SER A 27 -86.10 -31.67 -4.89
CA SER A 27 -85.48 -31.86 -6.20
C SER A 27 -85.03 -30.53 -6.81
N THR A 28 -85.83 -29.47 -6.71
CA THR A 28 -85.45 -28.13 -7.20
C THR A 28 -84.29 -27.56 -6.40
N LEU A 29 -84.28 -27.69 -5.06
CA LEU A 29 -83.14 -27.30 -4.21
C LEU A 29 -81.88 -28.11 -4.54
N GLY A 30 -82.02 -29.42 -4.78
CA GLY A 30 -80.93 -30.29 -5.20
C GLY A 30 -80.36 -29.90 -6.57
N VAL A 31 -81.22 -29.53 -7.53
CA VAL A 31 -80.79 -29.02 -8.84
C VAL A 31 -80.12 -27.66 -8.70
N ILE A 32 -80.64 -26.75 -7.88
CA ILE A 32 -79.99 -25.45 -7.60
C ILE A 32 -78.63 -25.66 -6.95
N ALA A 33 -78.52 -26.56 -5.97
CA ALA A 33 -77.25 -26.90 -5.33
C ALA A 33 -76.26 -27.51 -6.34
N LEU A 34 -76.71 -28.41 -7.22
CA LEU A 34 -75.89 -28.96 -8.30
C LEU A 34 -75.44 -27.90 -9.30
N ILE A 35 -76.32 -26.99 -9.71
CA ILE A 35 -75.98 -25.85 -10.58
C ILE A 35 -74.94 -24.97 -9.90
N ILE A 36 -75.11 -24.64 -8.62
CA ILE A 36 -74.14 -23.86 -7.85
C ILE A 36 -72.79 -24.58 -7.80
N VAL A 37 -72.75 -25.88 -7.50
CA VAL A 37 -71.51 -26.68 -7.50
C VAL A 37 -70.89 -26.70 -8.89
N PHE A 38 -71.66 -26.90 -9.96
CA PHE A 38 -71.16 -26.90 -11.34
C PHE A 38 -70.61 -25.53 -11.77
N PHE A 39 -71.27 -24.44 -11.37
CA PHE A 39 -70.80 -23.07 -11.63
C PHE A 39 -69.56 -22.72 -10.80
N LEU A 40 -69.46 -23.20 -9.55
CA LEU A 40 -68.26 -23.02 -8.73
C LEU A 40 -67.08 -23.83 -9.28
N SER A 41 -67.29 -25.11 -9.62
CA SER A 41 -66.25 -25.98 -10.20
C SER A 41 -65.79 -25.51 -11.57
N SER A 42 -66.69 -25.06 -12.45
CA SER A 42 -66.29 -24.52 -13.77
C SER A 42 -65.54 -23.19 -13.66
N ASN A 43 -65.91 -22.31 -12.72
CA ASN A 43 -65.14 -21.09 -12.46
C ASN A 43 -63.78 -21.37 -11.82
N GLU A 44 -63.67 -22.32 -10.89
CA GLU A 44 -62.38 -22.71 -10.31
C GLU A 44 -61.44 -23.31 -11.37
N PHE A 45 -61.98 -24.14 -12.26
CA PHE A 45 -61.24 -24.69 -13.39
C PHE A 45 -60.75 -23.59 -14.35
N SER A 46 -61.59 -22.58 -14.62
CA SER A 46 -61.22 -21.39 -15.41
C SER A 46 -60.11 -20.57 -14.74
N VAL A 47 -60.19 -20.30 -13.43
CA VAL A 47 -59.15 -19.54 -12.71
C VAL A 47 -57.82 -20.29 -12.69
N GLY A 48 -57.84 -21.61 -12.44
CA GLY A 48 -56.65 -22.44 -12.45
C GLY A 48 -55.94 -22.46 -13.80
N ASN A 49 -56.70 -22.55 -14.90
CA ASN A 49 -56.15 -22.57 -16.27
C ASN A 49 -55.45 -21.25 -16.62
N GLU A 50 -56.08 -20.11 -16.35
CA GLU A 50 -55.49 -18.80 -16.65
C GLU A 50 -54.25 -18.53 -15.77
N ALA A 51 -54.26 -18.98 -14.51
CA ALA A 51 -53.09 -18.87 -13.63
C ALA A 51 -51.91 -19.72 -14.14
N ASN A 52 -52.18 -20.90 -14.69
CA ASN A 52 -51.17 -21.74 -15.33
C ASN A 52 -50.62 -21.12 -16.61
N GLU A 53 -51.46 -20.48 -17.41
CA GLU A 53 -51.02 -19.83 -18.64
C GLU A 53 -50.13 -18.61 -18.34
N LEU A 54 -50.49 -17.78 -17.35
CA LEU A 54 -49.60 -16.71 -16.88
C LEU A 54 -48.24 -17.25 -16.45
N LEU A 55 -48.22 -18.30 -15.62
CA LEU A 55 -46.98 -18.92 -15.14
C LEU A 55 -46.12 -19.42 -16.31
N LYS A 56 -46.75 -20.07 -17.29
CA LYS A 56 -46.07 -20.60 -18.49
C LYS A 56 -45.47 -19.49 -19.35
N ILE A 57 -46.14 -18.34 -19.48
CA ILE A 57 -45.59 -17.16 -20.17
C ILE A 57 -44.34 -16.65 -19.43
N ILE A 58 -44.40 -16.56 -18.09
CA ILE A 58 -43.27 -16.14 -17.26
C ILE A 58 -42.10 -17.14 -17.36
N GLU A 59 -42.36 -18.44 -17.27
CA GLU A 59 -41.33 -19.50 -17.39
C GLU A 59 -40.67 -19.51 -18.77
N LYS A 60 -41.42 -19.16 -19.83
CA LYS A 60 -40.91 -18.95 -21.19
C LYS A 60 -40.15 -17.62 -21.35
N ARG A 61 -39.98 -16.84 -20.28
CA ARG A 61 -39.27 -15.56 -20.25
C ARG A 61 -39.93 -14.49 -21.13
N GLN A 62 -41.24 -14.60 -21.36
CA GLN A 62 -42.01 -13.65 -22.15
C GLN A 62 -42.57 -12.54 -21.24
N TYR A 63 -41.69 -11.81 -20.57
CA TYR A 63 -42.01 -10.93 -19.43
C TYR A 63 -43.02 -9.83 -19.75
N SER A 64 -42.83 -9.08 -20.84
CA SER A 64 -43.81 -8.05 -21.26
C SER A 64 -45.19 -8.65 -21.56
N ILE A 65 -45.22 -9.82 -22.18
CA ILE A 65 -46.47 -10.53 -22.49
C ILE A 65 -47.17 -10.98 -21.20
N ALA A 66 -46.41 -11.37 -20.17
CA ALA A 66 -46.98 -11.76 -18.87
C ALA A 66 -47.70 -10.58 -18.20
N VAL A 67 -47.11 -9.39 -18.24
CA VAL A 67 -47.68 -8.16 -17.66
C VAL A 67 -48.94 -7.73 -18.43
N ASP A 68 -48.89 -7.75 -19.76
CA ASP A 68 -50.04 -7.47 -20.62
C ASP A 68 -51.17 -8.47 -20.39
N TYR A 69 -50.82 -9.76 -20.27
CA TYR A 69 -51.76 -10.83 -20.02
C TYR A 69 -52.44 -10.64 -18.65
N TYR A 70 -51.68 -10.37 -17.58
CA TYR A 70 -52.22 -10.09 -16.25
C TYR A 70 -53.19 -8.89 -16.28
N THR A 71 -52.79 -7.79 -16.92
CA THR A 71 -53.64 -6.60 -17.12
C THR A 71 -54.92 -6.92 -17.89
N SER A 72 -54.85 -7.83 -18.87
CA SER A 72 -56.02 -8.27 -19.63
C SER A 72 -56.99 -9.09 -18.77
N ILE A 73 -56.47 -9.90 -17.83
CA ILE A 73 -57.26 -10.67 -16.87
C ILE A 73 -57.95 -9.73 -15.89
N GLU A 74 -57.25 -8.71 -15.38
CA GLU A 74 -57.83 -7.68 -14.50
C GLU A 74 -59.06 -6.99 -15.12
N LYS A 75 -59.04 -6.74 -16.43
CA LYS A 75 -60.18 -6.12 -17.15
C LYS A 75 -61.35 -7.08 -17.35
N LYS A 76 -61.11 -8.39 -17.35
CA LYS A 76 -62.12 -9.42 -17.66
C LYS A 76 -62.77 -10.01 -16.42
N PHE A 77 -62.03 -10.11 -15.32
CA PHE A 77 -62.48 -10.78 -14.12
C PHE A 77 -63.22 -9.83 -13.18
N SER A 78 -64.24 -10.33 -12.49
CA SER A 78 -64.82 -9.63 -11.34
C SER A 78 -63.85 -9.66 -10.15
N ASP A 79 -64.00 -8.75 -9.19
CA ASP A 79 -63.11 -8.63 -8.03
C ASP A 79 -62.92 -9.96 -7.29
N SER A 80 -64.01 -10.67 -6.97
CA SER A 80 -63.96 -11.98 -6.30
C SER A 80 -63.29 -13.07 -7.16
N LYS A 81 -63.38 -12.98 -8.50
CA LYS A 81 -62.67 -13.90 -9.39
C LYS A 81 -61.18 -13.53 -9.47
N MET A 82 -60.86 -12.25 -9.47
CA MET A 82 -59.49 -11.74 -9.46
C MET A 82 -58.76 -12.09 -8.16
N GLU A 83 -59.42 -12.00 -7.01
CA GLU A 83 -58.86 -12.39 -5.71
C GLU A 83 -58.46 -13.87 -5.69
N ARG A 84 -59.34 -14.76 -6.17
CA ARG A 84 -59.04 -16.19 -6.32
C ARG A 84 -57.90 -16.46 -7.29
N PHE A 85 -57.86 -15.72 -8.41
CA PHE A 85 -56.77 -15.79 -9.38
C PHE A 85 -55.44 -15.36 -8.76
N ASN A 86 -55.39 -14.20 -8.11
CA ASN A 86 -54.19 -13.70 -7.42
C ASN A 86 -53.69 -14.69 -6.38
N LYS A 87 -54.58 -15.28 -5.57
CA LYS A 87 -54.21 -16.32 -4.60
C LYS A 87 -53.60 -17.56 -5.26
N SER A 88 -54.17 -18.01 -6.38
CA SER A 88 -53.64 -19.14 -7.16
C SER A 88 -52.27 -18.84 -7.76
N VAL A 89 -52.11 -17.64 -8.34
CA VAL A 89 -50.86 -17.15 -8.94
C VAL A 89 -49.78 -16.96 -7.87
N SER A 90 -50.08 -16.34 -6.73
CA SER A 90 -49.16 -16.18 -5.60
C SER A 90 -48.51 -17.50 -5.17
N LYS A 91 -49.32 -18.56 -4.97
CA LYS A 91 -48.80 -19.87 -4.58
C LYS A 91 -47.80 -20.42 -5.61
N LYS A 92 -48.08 -20.21 -6.91
CA LYS A 92 -47.24 -20.69 -8.01
C LYS A 92 -45.97 -19.84 -8.18
N ILE A 93 -46.10 -18.51 -8.08
CA ILE A 93 -45.00 -17.56 -8.18
C ILE A 93 -44.02 -17.74 -7.03
N ASN A 94 -44.48 -17.91 -5.78
CA ASN A 94 -43.56 -18.16 -4.65
C ASN A 94 -42.68 -19.39 -4.89
N LYS A 95 -43.27 -20.49 -5.38
CA LYS A 95 -42.50 -21.69 -5.73
C LYS A 95 -41.54 -21.44 -6.90
N LEU A 96 -41.97 -20.67 -7.91
CA LEU A 96 -41.12 -20.32 -9.05
C LEU A 96 -39.93 -19.46 -8.62
N LEU A 97 -40.15 -18.45 -7.78
CA LEU A 97 -39.11 -17.56 -7.25
C LEU A 97 -38.02 -18.36 -6.52
N LEU A 98 -38.40 -19.24 -5.59
CA LEU A 98 -37.45 -20.07 -4.86
C LEU A 98 -36.66 -20.99 -5.81
N ASN A 99 -37.35 -21.72 -6.69
CA ASN A 99 -36.69 -22.62 -7.65
C ASN A 99 -35.76 -21.86 -8.61
N SER A 100 -36.16 -20.66 -9.04
CA SER A 100 -35.34 -19.82 -9.92
C SER A 100 -34.16 -19.20 -9.17
N GLY A 101 -34.32 -18.87 -7.88
CA GLY A 101 -33.23 -18.48 -7.01
C GLY A 101 -32.18 -19.58 -6.90
N ASP A 102 -32.59 -20.82 -6.61
CA ASP A 102 -31.70 -21.98 -6.57
C ASP A 102 -30.97 -22.17 -7.90
N LYS A 103 -31.72 -22.19 -9.01
CA LYS A 103 -31.14 -22.30 -10.36
C LYS A 103 -30.17 -21.16 -10.70
N TYR A 104 -30.40 -19.95 -10.20
CA TYR A 104 -29.46 -18.85 -10.42
C TYR A 104 -28.16 -19.07 -9.66
N LEU A 105 -28.27 -19.49 -8.39
CA LEU A 105 -27.11 -19.79 -7.54
C LEU A 105 -26.29 -20.97 -8.07
N ASP A 106 -26.95 -21.97 -8.65
CA ASP A 106 -26.33 -23.14 -9.29
C ASP A 106 -25.77 -22.82 -10.69
N GLY A 107 -26.08 -21.65 -11.27
CA GLY A 107 -25.66 -21.24 -12.61
C GLY A 107 -26.51 -21.82 -13.76
N ASP A 108 -27.61 -22.51 -13.47
CA ASP A 108 -28.56 -23.05 -14.44
C ASP A 108 -29.31 -21.97 -15.24
N ILE A 109 -29.44 -20.76 -14.67
CA ILE A 109 -30.02 -19.61 -15.36
C ILE A 109 -29.11 -18.38 -15.26
N SER A 110 -29.14 -17.55 -16.30
CA SER A 110 -28.39 -16.30 -16.34
C SER A 110 -28.91 -15.27 -15.33
N GLN A 111 -28.04 -14.34 -14.94
CA GLN A 111 -28.42 -13.17 -14.15
C GLN A 111 -29.54 -12.36 -14.80
N GLU A 112 -29.50 -12.15 -16.12
CA GLU A 112 -30.54 -11.43 -16.86
C GLU A 112 -31.89 -12.14 -16.76
N SER A 113 -31.90 -13.47 -16.88
CA SER A 113 -33.11 -14.28 -16.71
C SER A 113 -33.69 -14.15 -15.30
N PHE A 114 -32.84 -14.14 -14.28
CA PHE A 114 -33.26 -14.03 -12.89
C PHE A 114 -33.82 -12.62 -12.59
N ILE A 115 -33.12 -11.57 -13.02
CA ILE A 115 -33.57 -10.18 -12.92
C ILE A 115 -34.90 -9.98 -13.65
N GLY A 116 -35.03 -10.50 -14.87
CA GLY A 116 -36.25 -10.41 -15.67
C GLY A 116 -37.45 -11.04 -14.96
N LEU A 117 -37.27 -12.21 -14.35
CA LEU A 117 -38.30 -12.84 -13.53
C LEU A 117 -38.71 -11.96 -12.34
N ILE A 118 -37.73 -11.49 -11.56
CA ILE A 118 -37.99 -10.71 -10.34
C ILE A 118 -38.70 -9.39 -10.67
N ASN A 119 -38.26 -8.68 -11.71
CA ASN A 119 -38.90 -7.45 -12.16
C ASN A 119 -40.33 -7.70 -12.64
N THR A 120 -40.57 -8.79 -13.38
CA THR A 120 -41.93 -9.17 -13.80
C THR A 120 -42.81 -9.39 -12.58
N VAL A 121 -42.36 -10.17 -11.59
CA VAL A 121 -43.14 -10.44 -10.38
C VAL A 121 -43.43 -9.16 -9.59
N LYS A 122 -42.46 -8.24 -9.50
CA LYS A 122 -42.66 -6.93 -8.87
C LYS A 122 -43.76 -6.11 -9.57
N GLU A 123 -43.80 -6.14 -10.90
CA GLU A 123 -44.83 -5.42 -11.68
C GLU A 123 -46.23 -5.99 -11.46
N LEU A 124 -46.35 -7.28 -11.12
CA LEU A 124 -47.60 -7.92 -10.71
C LEU A 124 -47.98 -7.57 -9.25
N ASN A 125 -48.14 -6.28 -8.96
CA ASN A 125 -48.20 -5.69 -7.62
C ASN A 125 -49.28 -6.24 -6.64
N LYS A 126 -50.35 -6.90 -7.12
CA LYS A 126 -51.39 -7.52 -6.28
C LYS A 126 -51.10 -8.99 -5.96
N ILE A 127 -50.01 -9.55 -6.45
CA ILE A 127 -49.54 -10.89 -6.10
C ILE A 127 -48.82 -10.80 -4.76
N SER A 128 -49.33 -11.55 -3.78
CA SER A 128 -48.65 -11.76 -2.49
C SER A 128 -47.41 -12.60 -2.69
N ILE A 129 -46.31 -12.16 -2.07
CA ILE A 129 -45.02 -12.85 -2.05
C ILE A 129 -44.80 -13.41 -0.65
N ASP A 130 -44.25 -14.62 -0.55
CA ASP A 130 -43.82 -15.20 0.72
C ASP A 130 -42.44 -14.66 1.09
N VAL A 131 -42.43 -13.70 2.01
CA VAL A 131 -41.20 -13.01 2.44
C VAL A 131 -40.32 -13.93 3.26
N ASP A 132 -40.90 -14.79 4.11
CA ASP A 132 -40.14 -15.61 5.06
C ASP A 132 -39.28 -16.65 4.34
N ASP A 133 -39.85 -17.33 3.34
CA ASP A 133 -39.10 -18.30 2.53
C ASP A 133 -37.96 -17.65 1.73
N LEU A 134 -38.17 -16.45 1.19
CA LEU A 134 -37.14 -15.71 0.46
C LEU A 134 -36.04 -15.19 1.38
N LEU A 135 -36.38 -14.77 2.59
CA LEU A 135 -35.40 -14.39 3.61
C LEU A 135 -34.56 -15.60 4.03
N ALA A 136 -35.17 -16.77 4.21
CA ALA A 136 -34.45 -18.01 4.51
C ALA A 136 -33.49 -18.39 3.36
N GLN A 137 -33.93 -18.26 2.11
CA GLN A 137 -33.06 -18.48 0.95
C GLN A 137 -31.91 -17.46 0.91
N ALA A 138 -32.17 -16.18 1.19
CA ALA A 138 -31.16 -15.13 1.25
C ALA A 138 -30.13 -15.33 2.38
N ASP A 139 -30.58 -15.76 3.56
CA ASP A 139 -29.71 -16.14 4.68
C ASP A 139 -28.78 -17.29 4.27
N ARG A 140 -29.32 -18.30 3.59
CA ARG A 140 -28.51 -19.39 3.02
C ARG A 140 -27.48 -18.89 2.01
N VAL A 141 -27.81 -17.91 1.16
CA VAL A 141 -26.84 -17.32 0.22
C VAL A 141 -25.71 -16.60 0.96
N ARG A 142 -26.01 -15.88 2.04
CA ARG A 142 -24.99 -15.28 2.91
C ARG A 142 -24.03 -16.34 3.45
N GLU A 143 -24.56 -17.44 3.97
CA GLU A 143 -23.73 -18.55 4.48
C GLU A 143 -22.95 -19.24 3.36
N MET A 144 -23.54 -19.48 2.20
CA MET A 144 -22.83 -20.04 1.04
C MET A 144 -21.62 -19.17 0.64
N TYR A 145 -21.74 -17.84 0.71
CA TYR A 145 -20.60 -16.96 0.43
C TYR A 145 -19.50 -17.09 1.50
N LYS A 146 -19.91 -17.14 2.77
CA LYS A 146 -18.99 -17.34 3.91
C LYS A 146 -18.26 -18.68 3.78
N GLU A 147 -18.95 -19.74 3.39
CA GLU A 147 -18.39 -21.08 3.18
C GLU A 147 -17.65 -21.25 1.84
N GLU A 148 -17.56 -20.19 1.02
CA GLU A 148 -16.95 -20.21 -0.32
C GLU A 148 -17.63 -21.16 -1.34
N ASN A 149 -18.88 -21.53 -1.06
CA ASN A 149 -19.73 -22.30 -1.98
C ASN A 149 -20.34 -21.43 -3.09
N THR A 150 -20.21 -20.10 -3.00
CA THR A 150 -20.57 -19.15 -4.07
C THR A 150 -19.60 -17.96 -4.09
N THR A 151 -19.65 -17.17 -5.17
CA THR A 151 -18.79 -15.98 -5.31
C THR A 151 -19.48 -14.73 -4.74
N TYR A 152 -18.67 -13.71 -4.45
CA TYR A 152 -19.17 -12.39 -4.01
C TYR A 152 -20.19 -11.81 -5.01
N ASP A 153 -19.86 -11.85 -6.30
CA ASP A 153 -20.71 -11.27 -7.35
C ASP A 153 -22.06 -11.97 -7.45
N ILE A 154 -22.08 -13.31 -7.33
CA ILE A 154 -23.33 -14.09 -7.36
C ILE A 154 -24.17 -13.79 -6.11
N ALA A 155 -23.55 -13.82 -4.93
CA ALA A 155 -24.23 -13.58 -3.66
C ALA A 155 -24.84 -12.17 -3.58
N ILE A 156 -24.05 -11.13 -3.86
CA ILE A 156 -24.53 -9.74 -3.82
C ILE A 156 -25.58 -9.48 -4.90
N ASN A 157 -25.42 -10.02 -6.11
CA ASN A 157 -26.44 -9.85 -7.14
C ASN A 157 -27.75 -10.53 -6.75
N TYR A 158 -27.70 -11.73 -6.18
CA TYR A 158 -28.90 -12.40 -5.67
C TYR A 158 -29.63 -11.53 -4.64
N ILE A 159 -28.92 -11.11 -3.58
CA ILE A 159 -29.47 -10.31 -2.48
C ILE A 159 -30.05 -8.98 -3.01
N SER A 160 -29.29 -8.30 -3.87
CA SER A 160 -29.70 -7.01 -4.45
C SER A 160 -30.86 -7.13 -5.43
N THR A 161 -31.00 -8.26 -6.12
CA THR A 161 -32.12 -8.48 -7.04
C THR A 161 -33.40 -8.75 -6.26
N VAL A 162 -33.35 -9.66 -5.28
CA VAL A 162 -34.53 -10.03 -4.48
C VAL A 162 -35.01 -8.88 -3.59
N SER A 163 -34.11 -7.98 -3.15
CA SER A 163 -34.48 -6.81 -2.33
C SER A 163 -35.42 -5.82 -3.02
N ILE A 164 -35.54 -5.88 -4.35
CA ILE A 164 -36.44 -5.05 -5.14
C ILE A 164 -37.91 -5.47 -4.97
N LEU A 165 -38.17 -6.70 -4.51
CA LEU A 165 -39.52 -7.17 -4.20
C LEU A 165 -40.10 -6.44 -2.98
N ASN A 166 -41.41 -6.18 -3.02
CA ASN A 166 -42.11 -5.46 -1.95
C ASN A 166 -41.98 -6.19 -0.61
N GLY A 167 -41.53 -5.48 0.43
CA GLY A 167 -41.38 -6.02 1.79
C GLY A 167 -40.03 -6.68 2.09
N MET A 168 -39.11 -6.76 1.12
CA MET A 168 -37.79 -7.40 1.32
C MET A 168 -36.69 -6.46 1.81
N GLY A 169 -36.68 -5.21 1.32
CA GLY A 169 -35.52 -4.30 1.40
C GLY A 169 -34.81 -4.21 2.75
N SER A 170 -35.51 -3.80 3.81
CA SER A 170 -34.89 -3.54 5.13
C SER A 170 -34.30 -4.79 5.79
N ASN A 171 -34.81 -5.98 5.47
CA ASN A 171 -34.36 -7.23 6.08
C ASN A 171 -33.09 -7.77 5.40
N LEU A 172 -32.90 -7.46 4.11
CA LEU A 172 -31.76 -7.93 3.33
C LEU A 172 -30.52 -7.03 3.41
N ASP A 173 -30.68 -5.77 3.83
CA ASP A 173 -29.56 -4.83 3.99
C ASP A 173 -28.49 -5.38 4.96
N VAL A 174 -28.90 -6.05 6.03
CA VAL A 174 -27.99 -6.69 6.99
C VAL A 174 -27.20 -7.82 6.33
N TYR A 175 -27.84 -8.65 5.52
CA TYR A 175 -27.17 -9.76 4.83
C TYR A 175 -26.18 -9.26 3.79
N LYS A 176 -26.57 -8.22 3.05
CA LYS A 176 -25.70 -7.52 2.11
C LYS A 176 -24.45 -6.98 2.82
N GLN A 177 -24.65 -6.24 3.91
CA GLN A 177 -23.53 -5.66 4.67
C GLN A 177 -22.60 -6.74 5.23
N ASN A 178 -23.13 -7.88 5.67
CA ASN A 178 -22.32 -9.00 6.14
C ASN A 178 -21.44 -9.59 5.02
N ILE A 179 -22.00 -9.79 3.81
CA ILE A 179 -21.24 -10.26 2.65
C ILE A 179 -20.13 -9.28 2.27
N GLU A 180 -20.44 -7.98 2.21
CA GLU A 180 -19.48 -6.91 1.91
C GLU A 180 -18.35 -6.86 2.96
N THR A 181 -18.70 -6.93 4.24
CA THR A 181 -17.73 -6.91 5.36
C THR A 181 -16.78 -8.11 5.30
N ILE A 182 -17.30 -9.32 5.02
CA ILE A 182 -16.46 -10.52 4.84
C ILE A 182 -15.54 -10.35 3.62
N LYS A 183 -16.05 -9.81 2.51
CA LYS A 183 -15.26 -9.56 1.30
C LYS A 183 -14.08 -8.62 1.57
N GLU A 184 -14.33 -7.50 2.25
CA GLU A 184 -13.31 -6.53 2.62
C GLU A 184 -12.24 -7.16 3.52
N SER A 185 -12.65 -7.96 4.51
CA SER A 185 -11.73 -8.72 5.37
C SER A 185 -10.83 -9.68 4.56
N ARG A 186 -11.40 -10.40 3.59
CA ARG A 186 -10.65 -11.30 2.69
C ARG A 186 -9.66 -10.52 1.81
N ASP A 187 -10.04 -9.34 1.33
CA ASP A 187 -9.15 -8.48 0.55
C ASP A 187 -7.96 -7.95 1.37
N VAL A 188 -8.19 -7.65 2.65
CA VAL A 188 -7.13 -7.30 3.61
C VAL A 188 -6.16 -8.47 3.79
N TYR A 189 -6.68 -9.69 3.96
CA TYR A 189 -5.86 -10.90 4.02
C TYR A 189 -5.00 -11.08 2.75
N ASP A 190 -5.61 -10.99 1.56
CA ASP A 190 -4.89 -11.14 0.30
C ASP A 190 -3.81 -10.06 0.11
N SER A 191 -4.06 -8.85 0.63
CA SER A 191 -3.07 -7.77 0.65
C SER A 191 -1.91 -8.08 1.60
N ALA A 192 -2.18 -8.64 2.78
CA ALA A 192 -1.17 -9.06 3.74
C ALA A 192 -0.25 -10.15 3.16
N VAL A 193 -0.82 -11.15 2.49
CA VAL A 193 -0.06 -12.22 1.80
C VAL A 193 0.88 -11.64 0.74
N LYS A 194 0.46 -10.60 0.01
CA LYS A 194 1.31 -9.93 -0.99
C LYS A 194 2.48 -9.18 -0.33
N ASP A 195 2.23 -8.50 0.79
CA ASP A 195 3.27 -7.79 1.53
C ASP A 195 4.29 -8.75 2.15
N GLN A 196 3.84 -9.87 2.73
CA GLN A 196 4.71 -10.93 3.23
C GLN A 196 5.64 -11.46 2.13
N LYS A 197 5.09 -11.77 0.94
CA LYS A 197 5.89 -12.20 -0.23
C LYS A 197 6.88 -11.15 -0.73
N ALA A 198 6.65 -9.88 -0.41
CA ALA A 198 7.52 -8.77 -0.74
C ALA A 198 8.50 -8.41 0.40
N TYR A 199 8.60 -9.23 1.45
CA TYR A 199 9.42 -9.01 2.65
C TYR A 199 9.05 -7.73 3.43
N LYS A 200 7.80 -7.28 3.30
CA LYS A 200 7.21 -6.18 4.07
C LYS A 200 6.47 -6.73 5.28
N TYR A 201 7.23 -7.37 6.17
CA TYR A 201 6.66 -8.17 7.25
C TYR A 201 5.88 -7.34 8.26
N TYR A 202 6.38 -6.16 8.63
CA TYR A 202 5.69 -5.25 9.54
C TYR A 202 4.30 -4.87 8.99
N GLU A 203 4.24 -4.43 7.72
CA GLU A 203 2.98 -4.06 7.07
C GLU A 203 2.04 -5.27 6.87
N ALA A 204 2.60 -6.46 6.62
CA ALA A 204 1.82 -7.69 6.55
C ALA A 204 1.16 -8.04 7.90
N ILE A 205 1.91 -7.94 9.01
CA ILE A 205 1.40 -8.17 10.37
C ILE A 205 0.27 -7.18 10.71
N GLU A 206 0.45 -5.89 10.43
CA GLU A 206 -0.60 -4.88 10.64
C GLU A 206 -1.89 -5.20 9.90
N LYS A 207 -1.80 -5.79 8.70
CA LYS A 207 -2.96 -6.20 7.90
C LYS A 207 -3.56 -7.51 8.39
N TYR A 208 -2.76 -8.51 8.75
CA TYR A 208 -3.26 -9.75 9.35
C TYR A 208 -4.05 -9.48 10.65
N ASN A 209 -3.62 -8.52 11.47
CA ASN A 209 -4.34 -8.08 12.67
C ASN A 209 -5.74 -7.48 12.39
N LYS A 210 -6.03 -7.07 11.15
CA LYS A 210 -7.31 -6.48 10.74
C LYS A 210 -8.28 -7.50 10.13
N VAL A 211 -7.84 -8.75 9.92
CA VAL A 211 -8.71 -9.81 9.42
C VAL A 211 -9.73 -10.18 10.49
N LEU A 212 -11.01 -10.23 10.09
CA LEU A 212 -12.14 -10.43 10.99
C LEU A 212 -12.25 -11.88 11.48
N LYS A 213 -12.60 -12.05 12.76
CA LYS A 213 -12.73 -13.37 13.40
C LYS A 213 -13.96 -14.13 12.93
N GLU A 214 -14.97 -13.41 12.45
CA GLU A 214 -16.25 -13.93 11.94
C GLU A 214 -16.06 -14.86 10.74
N ASP A 215 -14.99 -14.66 9.96
CA ASP A 215 -14.53 -15.57 8.91
C ASP A 215 -13.40 -16.46 9.46
N GLU A 216 -13.79 -17.50 10.22
CA GLU A 216 -12.87 -18.34 11.00
C GLU A 216 -11.71 -18.92 10.17
N LYS A 217 -11.98 -19.30 8.91
CA LYS A 217 -10.97 -19.86 8.01
C LYS A 217 -9.89 -18.82 7.70
N TYR A 218 -10.28 -17.65 7.20
CA TYR A 218 -9.34 -16.59 6.84
C TYR A 218 -8.66 -16.00 8.08
N TYR A 219 -9.37 -15.89 9.20
CA TYR A 219 -8.78 -15.47 10.47
C TYR A 219 -7.67 -16.42 10.91
N SER A 220 -7.92 -17.74 10.89
CA SER A 220 -6.92 -18.75 11.23
C SER A 220 -5.69 -18.68 10.30
N MET A 221 -5.93 -18.55 8.99
CA MET A 221 -4.86 -18.36 8.02
C MET A 221 -4.07 -17.06 8.26
N ALA A 222 -4.73 -15.98 8.68
CA ALA A 222 -4.09 -14.71 9.02
C ALA A 222 -3.23 -14.82 10.28
N GLN A 223 -3.69 -15.52 11.32
CA GLN A 223 -2.90 -15.73 12.55
C GLN A 223 -1.65 -16.56 12.25
N ASN A 224 -1.76 -17.65 11.47
CA ASN A 224 -0.61 -18.44 11.04
C ASN A 224 0.37 -17.60 10.19
N GLY A 225 -0.15 -16.78 9.27
CA GLY A 225 0.67 -15.89 8.45
C GLY A 225 1.39 -14.82 9.28
N LYS A 226 0.73 -14.28 10.30
CA LYS A 226 1.31 -13.36 11.28
C LYS A 226 2.46 -14.01 12.04
N GLU A 227 2.26 -15.19 12.60
CA GLU A 227 3.31 -15.92 13.34
C GLU A 227 4.55 -16.14 12.46
N GLN A 228 4.36 -16.59 11.21
CA GLN A 228 5.46 -16.72 10.26
C GLN A 228 6.17 -15.39 9.96
N CYS A 229 5.43 -14.29 9.79
CA CYS A 229 6.02 -12.98 9.56
C CYS A 229 6.87 -12.54 10.76
N ILE A 230 6.39 -12.76 11.99
CA ILE A 230 7.11 -12.42 13.21
C ILE A 230 8.45 -13.17 13.26
N GLU A 231 8.44 -14.48 12.99
CA GLU A 231 9.66 -15.29 12.95
C GLU A 231 10.64 -14.83 11.86
N GLU A 232 10.15 -14.62 10.63
CA GLU A 232 11.00 -14.26 9.49
C GLU A 232 11.55 -12.83 9.57
N MET A 233 10.81 -11.90 10.18
CA MET A 233 11.20 -10.50 10.19
C MET A 233 12.42 -10.20 11.06
N TYR A 234 12.69 -11.01 12.08
CA TYR A 234 13.75 -10.76 13.06
C TYR A 234 15.12 -10.63 12.39
N ASP A 235 15.58 -11.69 11.72
CA ASP A 235 16.89 -11.69 11.05
C ASP A 235 16.91 -10.73 9.85
N TYR A 236 15.78 -10.63 9.14
CA TYR A 236 15.64 -9.73 7.99
C TYR A 236 15.86 -8.27 8.38
N TYR A 237 15.09 -7.74 9.34
CA TYR A 237 15.18 -6.34 9.72
C TYR A 237 16.45 -6.03 10.50
N ILE A 238 17.01 -6.98 11.27
CA ILE A 238 18.35 -6.80 11.87
C ILE A 238 19.41 -6.61 10.79
N SER A 239 19.44 -7.49 9.78
CA SER A 239 20.39 -7.39 8.68
C SER A 239 20.24 -6.05 7.93
N ARG A 240 19.01 -5.65 7.61
CA ARG A 240 18.72 -4.36 6.97
C ARG A 240 19.14 -3.17 7.83
N ALA A 241 18.94 -3.24 9.14
CA ALA A 241 19.36 -2.19 10.07
C ALA A 241 20.89 -2.07 10.13
N GLU A 242 21.61 -3.20 10.15
CA GLU A 242 23.07 -3.23 10.12
C GLU A 242 23.65 -2.67 8.81
N GLU A 243 23.05 -3.02 7.66
CA GLU A 243 23.39 -2.45 6.35
C GLU A 243 23.21 -0.92 6.35
N ALA A 244 22.03 -0.44 6.76
CA ALA A 244 21.71 1.00 6.80
C ALA A 244 22.63 1.76 7.77
N ASN A 245 22.93 1.20 8.94
CA ASN A 245 23.86 1.82 9.86
C ASN A 245 25.28 1.89 9.28
N THR A 246 25.72 0.85 8.55
CA THR A 246 27.04 0.80 7.92
C THR A 246 27.16 1.80 6.77
N SER A 247 26.07 2.04 6.03
CA SER A 247 25.99 3.08 4.99
C SER A 247 25.81 4.50 5.55
N GLY A 248 25.68 4.65 6.87
CA GLY A 248 25.52 5.94 7.53
C GLY A 248 24.09 6.50 7.53
N ASP A 249 23.12 5.70 7.09
CA ASP A 249 21.68 5.98 7.15
C ASP A 249 21.10 5.50 8.50
N TYR A 250 21.44 6.23 9.56
CA TYR A 250 21.09 5.86 10.92
C TYR A 250 19.60 6.00 11.23
N GLU A 251 18.88 6.86 10.52
CA GLU A 251 17.43 7.01 10.66
C GLU A 251 16.72 5.76 10.16
N ARG A 252 17.09 5.30 8.97
CA ARG A 252 16.54 4.06 8.41
C ARG A 252 16.96 2.83 9.20
N ALA A 253 18.19 2.82 9.72
CA ALA A 253 18.62 1.76 10.63
C ALA A 253 17.72 1.67 11.88
N LEU A 254 17.36 2.82 12.48
CA LEU A 254 16.43 2.86 13.60
C LEU A 254 15.01 2.48 13.22
N GLN A 255 14.54 2.87 12.03
CA GLN A 255 13.22 2.48 11.54
C GLN A 255 13.07 0.96 11.47
N TYR A 256 14.07 0.23 10.94
CA TYR A 256 14.04 -1.22 10.90
C TYR A 256 14.06 -1.86 12.30
N ILE A 257 14.75 -1.24 13.26
CA ILE A 257 14.70 -1.69 14.66
C ILE A 257 13.31 -1.43 15.26
N GLU A 258 12.65 -0.33 14.92
CA GLU A 258 11.30 -0.03 15.40
C GLU A 258 10.28 -1.06 14.92
N TYR A 259 10.40 -1.56 13.68
CA TYR A 259 9.54 -2.62 13.16
C TYR A 259 9.58 -3.91 13.97
N LEU A 260 10.66 -4.17 14.72
CA LEU A 260 10.77 -5.35 15.57
C LEU A 260 10.20 -5.13 16.97
N LYS A 261 9.98 -3.89 17.42
CA LYS A 261 9.74 -3.60 18.83
C LYS A 261 8.37 -4.04 19.34
N GLU A 262 7.38 -4.18 18.47
CA GLU A 262 6.05 -4.64 18.89
C GLU A 262 6.10 -6.08 19.40
N ASP A 263 6.82 -6.96 18.70
CA ASP A 263 6.92 -8.39 19.03
C ASP A 263 8.21 -8.76 19.80
N TYR A 264 9.25 -7.92 19.75
CA TYR A 264 10.58 -8.16 20.35
C TYR A 264 11.05 -7.04 21.30
N SER A 265 10.13 -6.40 22.03
CA SER A 265 10.45 -5.27 22.93
C SER A 265 11.52 -5.59 23.97
N ASP A 266 11.53 -6.82 24.47
CA ASP A 266 12.41 -7.29 25.55
C ASP A 266 13.68 -7.99 25.04
N ASP A 267 13.88 -8.07 23.72
CA ASP A 267 15.05 -8.69 23.13
C ASP A 267 16.31 -7.82 23.36
N GLU A 268 17.30 -8.39 24.06
CA GLU A 268 18.54 -7.68 24.41
C GLU A 268 19.33 -7.18 23.18
N LYS A 269 19.30 -7.93 22.07
CA LYS A 269 20.01 -7.56 20.84
C LYS A 269 19.31 -6.37 20.18
N VAL A 270 17.98 -6.40 20.05
CA VAL A 270 17.17 -5.29 19.52
C VAL A 270 17.40 -4.02 20.34
N GLN A 271 17.32 -4.09 21.67
CA GLN A 271 17.57 -2.94 22.55
C GLN A 271 19.00 -2.40 22.44
N SER A 272 20.00 -3.30 22.36
CA SER A 272 21.41 -2.92 22.19
C SER A 272 21.66 -2.21 20.86
N LEU A 273 21.06 -2.72 19.77
CA LEU A 273 21.14 -2.11 18.44
C LEU A 273 20.44 -0.74 18.42
N GLU A 274 19.26 -0.62 19.01
CA GLU A 274 18.54 0.66 19.13
C GLU A 274 19.43 1.71 19.82
N LYS A 275 20.01 1.38 20.97
CA LYS A 275 20.90 2.27 21.72
C LYS A 275 22.14 2.66 20.91
N LYS A 276 22.75 1.70 20.22
CA LYS A 276 23.91 1.93 19.35
C LYS A 276 23.56 2.88 18.20
N TYR A 277 22.43 2.66 17.53
CA TYR A 277 22.02 3.45 16.37
C TYR A 277 21.53 4.84 16.77
N LYS A 278 20.83 5.00 17.89
CA LYS A 278 20.52 6.32 18.48
C LYS A 278 21.79 7.12 18.78
N LYS A 279 22.79 6.46 19.37
CA LYS A 279 24.10 7.08 19.63
C LYS A 279 24.80 7.49 18.33
N ASN A 280 24.79 6.63 17.31
CA ASN A 280 25.39 6.93 16.02
C ASN A 280 24.68 8.10 15.32
N LEU A 281 23.34 8.10 15.31
CA LEU A 281 22.52 9.18 14.77
C LEU A 281 22.90 10.52 15.45
N SER A 282 22.97 10.54 16.78
CA SER A 282 23.33 11.74 17.54
C SER A 282 24.76 12.22 17.30
N LEU A 283 25.73 11.31 17.20
CA LEU A 283 27.15 11.67 17.07
C LEU A 283 27.56 12.07 15.65
N TYR A 284 26.96 11.42 14.65
CA TYR A 284 27.43 11.48 13.26
C TYR A 284 26.47 12.20 12.31
N THR A 285 25.35 12.70 12.82
CA THR A 285 24.49 13.61 12.06
C THR A 285 24.93 15.05 12.29
N LEU A 286 25.23 15.76 11.22
CA LEU A 286 25.59 17.17 11.25
C LEU A 286 24.52 17.96 10.53
N THR A 287 24.02 19.00 11.18
CA THR A 287 23.18 20.00 10.52
C THR A 287 24.02 20.95 9.67
N SER A 288 23.38 21.71 8.78
CA SER A 288 24.09 22.73 8.01
C SER A 288 24.75 23.78 8.93
N ASP A 289 24.08 24.14 10.02
CA ASP A 289 24.61 25.06 11.02
C ASP A 289 25.85 24.49 11.72
N ASP A 290 25.86 23.19 12.05
CA ASP A 290 27.05 22.56 12.63
C ASP A 290 28.25 22.61 11.68
N ILE A 291 28.02 22.37 10.39
CA ILE A 291 29.07 22.42 9.36
C ILE A 291 29.57 23.86 9.19
N ILE A 292 28.66 24.84 9.09
CA ILE A 292 28.99 26.28 9.04
C ILE A 292 29.78 26.69 10.28
N ASN A 293 29.40 26.21 11.46
CA ASN A 293 30.10 26.49 12.72
C ASN A 293 31.55 26.00 12.68
N VAL A 294 31.79 24.79 12.15
CA VAL A 294 33.14 24.24 11.97
C VAL A 294 33.96 25.10 10.99
N ILE A 295 33.36 25.47 9.85
CA ILE A 295 34.02 26.29 8.82
C ILE A 295 34.36 27.68 9.35
N ALA A 296 33.40 28.38 9.97
CA ALA A 296 33.59 29.71 10.53
C ALA A 296 34.69 29.73 11.60
N LYS A 297 34.69 28.74 12.50
CA LYS A 297 35.72 28.62 13.55
C LYS A 297 37.12 28.43 12.96
N LYS A 298 37.27 27.63 11.91
CA LYS A 298 38.58 27.36 11.28
C LYS A 298 39.05 28.48 10.36
N SER A 299 38.13 29.13 9.65
CA SER A 299 38.44 30.21 8.69
C SER A 299 38.51 31.60 9.33
N GLY A 300 37.95 31.79 10.53
CA GLY A 300 37.82 33.10 11.16
C GLY A 300 36.74 34.00 10.52
N LYS A 301 35.93 33.46 9.60
CA LYS A 301 34.85 34.19 8.92
C LYS A 301 33.60 34.27 9.80
N ASP A 302 32.81 35.33 9.60
CA ASP A 302 31.50 35.44 10.24
C ASP A 302 30.54 34.41 9.64
N LYS A 303 29.83 33.69 10.51
CA LYS A 303 28.83 32.69 10.15
C LYS A 303 27.69 33.30 9.33
N ALA A 304 27.30 34.55 9.61
CA ALA A 304 26.21 35.22 8.91
C ALA A 304 26.49 35.44 7.42
N ASN A 305 27.76 35.39 7.02
CA ASN A 305 28.18 35.58 5.64
C ASN A 305 28.33 34.26 4.87
N LEU A 306 28.25 33.12 5.57
CA LEU A 306 28.49 31.80 5.02
C LEU A 306 27.17 31.07 4.75
N SER A 307 27.12 30.39 3.61
CA SER A 307 26.09 29.39 3.31
C SER A 307 26.73 28.15 2.72
N ILE A 308 26.03 27.01 2.79
CA ILE A 308 26.55 25.74 2.26
C ILE A 308 25.48 24.96 1.51
N ASN A 309 25.94 24.19 0.52
CA ASN A 309 25.20 23.04 -0.01
C ASN A 309 25.95 21.78 0.40
N SER A 310 25.34 20.92 1.23
CA SER A 310 26.02 19.76 1.83
C SER A 310 25.38 18.42 1.49
N LEU A 311 26.21 17.40 1.31
CA LEU A 311 25.81 16.01 1.06
C LEU A 311 26.60 15.07 1.98
N PRO A 312 25.94 14.12 2.67
CA PRO A 312 26.63 13.11 3.47
C PRO A 312 27.37 12.12 2.55
N GLN A 313 28.53 11.65 2.99
CA GLN A 313 29.41 10.74 2.26
C GLN A 313 30.00 9.70 3.21
N MET A 314 30.08 8.45 2.78
CA MET A 314 30.80 7.40 3.50
C MET A 314 32.16 7.18 2.85
N ILE A 315 33.24 7.42 3.61
CA ILE A 315 34.62 7.25 3.15
C ILE A 315 35.36 6.36 4.14
N LYS A 316 35.80 5.18 3.70
CA LYS A 316 36.50 4.18 4.54
C LYS A 316 35.76 3.95 5.88
N ASN A 317 34.46 3.67 5.81
CA ASN A 317 33.55 3.43 6.96
C ASN A 317 33.37 4.61 7.93
N ASN A 318 33.78 5.83 7.55
CA ASN A 318 33.54 7.03 8.33
C ASN A 318 32.58 7.96 7.58
N LYS A 319 31.66 8.58 8.32
CA LYS A 319 30.72 9.55 7.77
C LYS A 319 31.39 10.93 7.68
N TYR A 320 31.34 11.51 6.50
CA TYR A 320 31.77 12.87 6.19
C TYR A 320 30.59 13.63 5.61
N TYR A 321 30.70 14.96 5.61
CA TYR A 321 29.81 15.84 4.87
C TYR A 321 30.66 16.59 3.87
N TYR A 322 30.45 16.30 2.59
CA TYR A 322 30.93 17.16 1.52
C TYR A 322 30.07 18.42 1.53
N ALA A 323 30.70 19.58 1.48
CA ALA A 323 29.99 20.86 1.43
C ALA A 323 30.67 21.82 0.47
N GLU A 324 29.87 22.38 -0.44
CA GLU A 324 30.23 23.59 -1.17
C GLU A 324 30.00 24.78 -0.27
N VAL A 325 31.03 25.62 -0.08
CA VAL A 325 31.01 26.74 0.86
C VAL A 325 30.94 28.04 0.08
N TYR A 326 29.92 28.83 0.38
CA TYR A 326 29.68 30.12 -0.25
C TYR A 326 29.87 31.25 0.76
N GLU A 327 30.45 32.36 0.31
CA GLU A 327 30.51 33.62 1.06
C GLU A 327 29.86 34.71 0.20
N TYR A 328 28.77 35.31 0.69
CA TYR A 328 27.93 36.23 -0.10
C TYR A 328 27.61 35.67 -1.51
N ASP A 329 27.10 34.44 -1.56
CA ASP A 329 26.73 33.69 -2.78
C ASP A 329 27.88 33.33 -3.73
N LYS A 330 29.14 33.61 -3.37
CA LYS A 330 30.31 33.20 -4.14
C LYS A 330 30.89 31.92 -3.57
N LEU A 331 31.05 30.88 -4.41
CA LEU A 331 31.74 29.65 -4.03
C LEU A 331 33.20 29.97 -3.70
N ILE A 332 33.57 29.77 -2.42
CA ILE A 332 34.92 30.04 -1.91
C ILE A 332 35.69 28.78 -1.57
N ASN A 333 35.03 27.64 -1.35
CA ASN A 333 35.70 26.38 -1.04
C ASN A 333 34.78 25.18 -1.29
N GLU A 334 35.36 24.00 -1.39
CA GLU A 334 34.70 22.72 -1.19
C GLU A 334 35.39 22.02 -0.04
N VAL A 335 34.62 21.50 0.91
CA VAL A 335 35.17 20.87 2.11
C VAL A 335 34.60 19.49 2.33
N LEU A 336 35.38 18.62 2.96
CA LEU A 336 34.88 17.44 3.66
C LEU A 336 35.00 17.68 5.15
N VAL A 337 33.88 17.58 5.87
CA VAL A 337 33.85 17.65 7.32
C VAL A 337 33.59 16.28 7.90
N SER A 338 34.51 15.78 8.72
CA SER A 338 34.34 14.52 9.46
C SER A 338 33.21 14.65 10.46
N ALA A 339 32.22 13.77 10.38
CA ALA A 339 31.11 13.79 11.33
C ALA A 339 31.57 13.48 12.75
N LYS A 340 32.59 12.64 12.92
CA LYS A 340 33.10 12.19 14.22
C LYS A 340 34.02 13.21 14.89
N THR A 341 35.04 13.66 14.16
CA THR A 341 36.12 14.49 14.72
C THR A 341 35.92 15.97 14.47
N LYS A 342 35.02 16.32 13.54
CA LYS A 342 34.84 17.68 13.01
C LYS A 342 36.10 18.24 12.32
N ASP A 343 37.01 17.35 11.93
CA ASP A 343 38.14 17.71 11.06
C ASP A 343 37.60 18.18 9.71
N LEU A 344 38.18 19.26 9.19
CA LEU A 344 37.80 19.89 7.94
C LEU A 344 38.94 19.74 6.94
N TYR A 345 38.66 19.11 5.83
CA TYR A 345 39.60 18.95 4.72
C TYR A 345 39.14 19.83 3.57
N SER A 346 40.00 20.70 3.08
CA SER A 346 39.69 21.57 1.94
C SER A 346 40.00 20.87 0.62
N TYR A 347 39.21 21.12 -0.41
CA TYR A 347 39.44 20.55 -1.72
C TYR A 347 40.71 21.15 -2.33
N LYS A 348 41.58 20.29 -2.85
CA LYS A 348 42.76 20.69 -3.59
C LYS A 348 43.07 19.67 -4.67
N ASP A 349 43.21 20.11 -5.91
CA ASP A 349 43.72 19.28 -6.98
C ASP A 349 44.63 20.11 -7.90
N GLY A 350 45.34 19.48 -8.84
CA GLY A 350 46.14 20.21 -9.81
C GLY A 350 45.29 21.23 -10.58
N LYS A 351 44.11 20.82 -11.05
CA LYS A 351 43.29 21.69 -11.89
C LYS A 351 42.54 22.79 -11.12
N LYS A 352 42.36 22.64 -9.81
CA LYS A 352 41.47 23.48 -9.00
C LYS A 352 42.01 23.64 -7.59
N ASP A 353 42.22 24.90 -7.20
CA ASP A 353 42.67 25.28 -5.86
C ASP A 353 41.96 26.56 -5.44
N TYR A 354 41.25 26.49 -4.32
CA TYR A 354 40.53 27.62 -3.72
C TYR A 354 41.44 28.59 -2.97
N LYS A 355 42.73 28.27 -2.83
CA LYS A 355 43.75 29.07 -2.14
C LYS A 355 43.36 29.40 -0.69
N VAL A 356 42.75 28.43 -0.03
CA VAL A 356 42.38 28.50 1.39
C VAL A 356 43.52 28.01 2.27
N ASP A 357 43.74 28.68 3.40
CA ASP A 357 44.79 28.38 4.38
C ASP A 357 44.24 27.80 5.70
N TYR A 358 42.92 27.58 5.77
CA TYR A 358 42.25 26.94 6.89
C TYR A 358 41.91 25.47 6.61
N GLY A 359 41.75 24.71 7.69
CA GLY A 359 41.46 23.27 7.65
C GLY A 359 42.60 22.43 8.23
N ASP A 360 42.33 21.15 8.41
CA ASP A 360 43.24 20.15 8.98
C ASP A 360 44.00 19.38 7.91
N GLY A 361 43.63 19.56 6.64
CA GLY A 361 44.30 18.94 5.51
C GLY A 361 43.57 19.20 4.20
N TYR A 362 43.93 18.41 3.19
CA TYR A 362 43.35 18.52 1.87
C TYR A 362 42.74 17.19 1.42
N PHE A 363 41.80 17.24 0.49
CA PHE A 363 41.31 16.06 -0.22
C PHE A 363 41.16 16.36 -1.71
N ARG A 364 41.04 15.31 -2.51
CA ARG A 364 40.60 15.37 -3.90
C ARG A 364 39.67 14.21 -4.23
N ILE A 365 38.96 14.35 -5.33
CA ILE A 365 38.12 13.30 -5.92
C ILE A 365 38.83 12.77 -7.16
N LEU A 366 39.02 11.45 -7.23
CA LEU A 366 39.66 10.77 -8.36
C LEU A 366 38.64 10.52 -9.49
N GLU A 367 39.12 10.11 -10.66
CA GLU A 367 38.28 9.86 -11.85
C GLU A 367 37.25 8.76 -11.62
N ASP A 368 37.53 7.81 -10.73
CA ASP A 368 36.61 6.75 -10.31
C ASP A 368 35.59 7.21 -9.23
N GLY A 369 35.61 8.49 -8.87
CA GLY A 369 34.76 9.08 -7.84
C GLY A 369 35.25 8.86 -6.40
N SER A 370 36.36 8.15 -6.20
CA SER A 370 36.89 7.90 -4.86
C SER A 370 37.59 9.13 -4.28
N TYR A 371 37.60 9.21 -2.94
CA TYR A 371 38.22 10.31 -2.21
C TYR A 371 39.65 9.96 -1.80
N GLN A 372 40.58 10.85 -2.08
CA GLN A 372 41.97 10.75 -1.64
C GLN A 372 42.33 11.92 -0.73
N PHE A 373 42.78 11.61 0.48
CA PHE A 373 43.26 12.60 1.45
C PHE A 373 44.74 12.91 1.23
N GLY A 374 45.10 14.17 1.40
CA GLY A 374 46.46 14.66 1.34
C GLY A 374 47.18 14.53 2.69
N ILE A 375 48.51 14.38 2.64
CA ILE A 375 49.35 14.44 3.83
C ILE A 375 49.44 15.86 4.39
N THR A 376 49.72 15.96 5.68
CA THR A 376 49.98 17.24 6.35
C THR A 376 51.39 17.76 6.00
N LYS A 377 51.65 19.05 6.26
CA LYS A 377 52.99 19.63 6.13
C LYS A 377 54.02 18.89 7.00
N ASP A 378 53.65 18.53 8.22
CA ASP A 378 54.56 17.81 9.13
C ASP A 378 54.88 16.40 8.63
N LYS A 379 53.88 15.68 8.10
CA LYS A 379 54.09 14.38 7.47
C LYS A 379 54.98 14.50 6.23
N ALA A 380 54.78 15.51 5.39
CA ALA A 380 55.64 15.76 4.22
C ALA A 380 57.10 16.05 4.62
N LYS A 381 57.31 16.86 5.66
CA LYS A 381 58.63 17.14 6.20
C LYS A 381 59.28 15.87 6.74
N PHE A 382 58.54 15.06 7.49
CA PHE A 382 59.02 13.77 8.01
C PHE A 382 59.42 12.80 6.89
N VAL A 383 58.60 12.67 5.85
CA VAL A 383 58.91 11.84 4.67
C VAL A 383 60.21 12.30 4.02
N LEU A 384 60.39 13.60 3.78
CA LEU A 384 61.64 14.13 3.23
C LEU A 384 62.84 13.91 4.15
N THR A 385 62.69 14.13 5.46
CA THR A 385 63.74 13.88 6.47
C THR A 385 64.24 12.45 6.39
N ASN A 386 63.35 11.46 6.45
CA ASN A 386 63.73 10.05 6.41
C ASN A 386 64.44 9.70 5.10
N THR A 387 63.93 10.16 3.95
CA THR A 387 64.56 9.88 2.64
C THR A 387 65.96 10.51 2.53
N LEU A 388 66.16 11.69 3.09
CA LEU A 388 67.49 12.32 3.12
C LEU A 388 68.46 11.56 4.02
N ASP A 389 68.00 11.13 5.19
CA ASP A 389 68.79 10.39 6.18
C ASP A 389 69.19 9.00 5.64
N GLU A 390 68.26 8.28 5.01
CA GLU A 390 68.51 6.98 4.35
C GLU A 390 69.57 7.08 3.24
N LYS A 391 69.62 8.22 2.55
CA LYS A 391 70.62 8.51 1.50
C LYS A 391 71.88 9.18 2.04
N GLU A 392 72.06 9.20 3.38
CA GLU A 392 73.19 9.81 4.09
C GLU A 392 73.45 11.29 3.75
N ASN A 393 72.40 12.04 3.40
CA ASN A 393 72.52 13.44 3.07
C ASN A 393 72.63 14.31 4.32
N LYS A 394 73.74 15.04 4.45
CA LYS A 394 73.93 15.99 5.55
C LYS A 394 73.18 17.31 5.30
N TYR A 395 72.26 17.66 6.19
CA TYR A 395 71.58 18.96 6.22
C TYR A 395 71.50 19.54 7.64
N LYS A 396 71.30 20.86 7.73
CA LYS A 396 71.12 21.59 9.00
C LYS A 396 69.65 21.83 9.34
N LYS A 397 68.82 22.15 8.33
CA LYS A 397 67.42 22.53 8.53
C LYS A 397 66.60 22.26 7.28
N ILE A 398 65.35 21.84 7.49
CA ILE A 398 64.32 21.70 6.46
C ILE A 398 63.16 22.63 6.81
N GLU A 399 62.76 23.48 5.86
CA GLU A 399 61.64 24.42 5.99
C GLU A 399 60.69 24.23 4.81
N ILE A 400 59.39 24.05 5.08
CA ILE A 400 58.36 24.09 4.03
C ILE A 400 57.94 25.54 3.84
N LEU A 401 58.02 26.02 2.60
CA LEU A 401 57.75 27.40 2.22
C LEU A 401 56.69 27.49 1.13
N ASP A 402 56.06 28.65 1.01
CA ASP A 402 55.21 28.99 -0.14
C ASP A 402 56.04 28.96 -1.43
N ILE A 403 55.39 28.64 -2.54
CA ILE A 403 56.05 28.46 -3.85
C ILE A 403 56.93 29.66 -4.22
N GLU A 404 56.44 30.89 -4.06
CA GLU A 404 57.16 32.14 -4.36
C GLU A 404 58.44 32.32 -3.53
N LYS A 405 58.46 31.82 -2.29
CA LYS A 405 59.62 31.88 -1.41
C LYS A 405 60.60 30.75 -1.71
N ALA A 406 60.09 29.56 -2.03
CA ALA A 406 60.89 28.42 -2.43
C ALA A 406 61.59 28.66 -3.79
N ASP A 407 60.90 29.32 -4.72
CA ASP A 407 61.38 29.60 -6.08
C ASP A 407 62.67 30.44 -6.09
N ARG A 408 62.85 31.32 -5.07
CA ARG A 408 64.10 32.09 -4.87
C ARG A 408 65.35 31.25 -4.68
N TYR A 409 65.20 29.96 -4.37
CA TYR A 409 66.30 29.01 -4.17
C TYR A 409 66.41 27.99 -5.30
N VAL A 410 65.57 28.08 -6.34
CA VAL A 410 65.62 27.20 -7.50
C VAL A 410 66.79 27.59 -8.40
N LYS A 411 67.59 26.60 -8.77
CA LYS A 411 68.74 26.76 -9.69
C LYS A 411 68.38 26.43 -11.15
N SER A 412 67.18 25.92 -11.40
CA SER A 412 66.71 25.61 -12.75
C SER A 412 66.48 26.87 -13.57
N LYS A 413 66.59 26.74 -14.91
CA LYS A 413 66.17 27.81 -15.84
C LYS A 413 64.66 28.06 -15.83
N LYS A 414 63.88 27.10 -15.33
CA LYS A 414 62.43 27.19 -15.19
C LYS A 414 62.03 27.39 -13.73
N SER A 415 61.04 28.23 -13.49
CA SER A 415 60.42 28.40 -12.16
C SER A 415 59.68 27.12 -11.73
N LEU A 416 59.39 26.99 -10.44
CA LEU A 416 58.53 25.92 -9.90
C LEU A 416 57.16 25.91 -10.58
N GLU A 417 56.63 27.10 -10.92
CA GLU A 417 55.36 27.21 -11.63
C GLU A 417 55.43 26.58 -13.03
N GLU A 418 56.51 26.82 -13.77
CA GLU A 418 56.71 26.25 -15.10
C GLU A 418 57.02 24.76 -15.05
N LEU A 419 57.76 24.31 -14.02
CA LEU A 419 58.14 22.91 -13.86
C LEU A 419 56.94 22.01 -13.54
N PHE A 420 56.05 22.45 -12.66
CA PHE A 420 54.88 21.66 -12.27
C PHE A 420 53.61 22.03 -13.04
N GLY A 421 53.59 23.20 -13.69
CA GLY A 421 52.45 23.69 -14.47
C GLY A 421 51.17 23.66 -13.66
N LYS A 422 50.14 23.01 -14.22
CA LYS A 422 48.85 22.83 -13.54
C LYS A 422 48.95 22.03 -12.24
N TYR A 423 49.98 21.21 -12.02
CA TYR A 423 50.09 20.40 -10.80
C TYR A 423 50.81 21.10 -9.65
N LYS A 424 51.21 22.36 -9.79
CA LYS A 424 51.99 23.07 -8.74
C LYS A 424 51.31 23.09 -7.36
N ASN A 425 49.99 23.10 -7.32
CA ASN A 425 49.22 23.20 -6.07
C ASN A 425 49.22 21.92 -5.23
N ILE A 426 49.55 20.76 -5.84
CA ILE A 426 49.54 19.46 -5.14
C ILE A 426 50.90 19.08 -4.54
N TYR A 427 51.80 20.06 -4.37
CA TYR A 427 53.11 19.87 -3.76
C TYR A 427 53.31 20.77 -2.55
N TYR A 428 54.00 20.24 -1.54
CA TYR A 428 54.69 21.06 -0.55
C TYR A 428 56.13 21.30 -1.00
N TYR A 429 56.57 22.56 -0.96
CA TYR A 429 57.91 22.94 -1.35
C TYR A 429 58.81 23.07 -0.11
N ALA A 430 59.81 22.21 -0.02
CA ALA A 430 60.76 22.19 1.07
C ALA A 430 62.11 22.77 0.63
N VAL A 431 62.65 23.67 1.43
CA VAL A 431 64.01 24.19 1.29
C VAL A 431 64.90 23.52 2.32
N VAL A 432 65.90 22.79 1.84
CA VAL A 432 66.88 22.04 2.64
C VAL A 432 68.18 22.84 2.69
N ASN A 433 68.54 23.32 3.87
CA ASN A 433 69.79 24.05 4.09
C ASN A 433 70.92 23.08 4.43
N LYS A 434 71.93 22.96 3.55
CA LYS A 434 73.10 22.07 3.74
C LYS A 434 74.26 22.72 4.51
N GLY A 435 74.10 23.96 4.98
CA GLY A 435 75.10 24.71 5.73
C GLY A 435 75.77 25.82 4.93
N LEU A 436 76.58 26.64 5.62
CA LEU A 436 77.10 27.93 5.13
C LEU A 436 77.81 27.85 3.77
N PHE A 437 78.49 26.72 3.49
CA PHE A 437 79.30 26.52 2.28
C PHE A 437 78.64 25.63 1.22
N ARG A 438 77.54 24.94 1.54
CA ARG A 438 76.89 23.95 0.64
C ARG A 438 75.57 24.45 0.03
N GLY A 439 75.10 25.62 0.47
CA GLY A 439 73.91 26.27 -0.08
C GLY A 439 72.60 25.61 0.33
N LYS A 440 71.53 26.00 -0.36
CA LYS A 440 70.17 25.48 -0.17
C LYS A 440 69.73 24.70 -1.41
N GLU A 441 68.93 23.68 -1.18
CA GLU A 441 68.31 22.86 -2.22
C GLU A 441 66.80 22.87 -2.06
N VAL A 442 66.08 22.76 -3.17
CA VAL A 442 64.62 22.78 -3.20
C VAL A 442 64.11 21.40 -3.57
N TYR A 443 63.18 20.91 -2.76
CA TYR A 443 62.47 19.66 -2.95
C TYR A 443 60.97 19.93 -3.02
N ALA A 444 60.26 19.15 -3.82
CA ALA A 444 58.80 19.17 -3.88
C ALA A 444 58.27 17.81 -3.47
N ILE A 445 57.39 17.77 -2.47
CA ILE A 445 56.77 16.55 -1.96
C ILE A 445 55.31 16.55 -2.39
N ASN A 446 54.89 15.54 -3.14
CA ASN A 446 53.52 15.40 -3.58
C ASN A 446 52.59 15.10 -2.39
N ILE A 447 51.50 15.87 -2.28
CA ILE A 447 50.58 15.82 -1.14
C ILE A 447 49.81 14.49 -1.08
N TYR A 448 49.62 13.78 -2.19
CA TYR A 448 48.73 12.61 -2.27
C TYR A 448 49.44 11.27 -2.35
N ASN A 449 50.64 11.23 -2.92
CA ASN A 449 51.40 9.98 -3.10
C ASN A 449 52.79 10.00 -2.47
N GLU A 450 53.10 11.05 -1.71
CA GLU A 450 54.35 11.22 -0.96
C GLU A 450 55.64 11.24 -1.81
N LYS A 451 55.54 11.22 -3.15
CA LYS A 451 56.71 11.27 -4.05
C LYS A 451 57.50 12.56 -3.87
N ILE A 452 58.81 12.44 -3.78
CA ILE A 452 59.75 13.55 -3.62
C ILE A 452 60.42 13.84 -4.97
N TYR A 453 60.53 15.12 -5.32
CA TYR A 453 61.27 15.59 -6.47
C TYR A 453 62.33 16.59 -6.04
N ALA A 454 63.58 16.37 -6.44
CA ALA A 454 64.66 17.33 -6.29
C ALA A 454 64.70 18.28 -7.49
N ILE A 455 64.79 19.58 -7.22
CA ILE A 455 64.89 20.62 -8.24
C ILE A 455 66.35 20.97 -8.47
N SER A 456 66.88 20.62 -9.64
CA SER A 456 68.26 20.89 -10.06
C SER A 456 68.32 21.83 -11.26
N GLU A 457 69.53 22.21 -11.69
CA GLU A 457 69.75 23.03 -12.88
C GLU A 457 69.12 22.42 -14.14
N ASN A 458 69.16 21.08 -14.24
CA ASN A 458 68.62 20.30 -15.35
C ASN A 458 67.10 20.10 -15.26
N GLY A 459 66.44 20.62 -14.22
CA GLY A 459 65.00 20.50 -14.01
C GLY A 459 64.65 19.56 -12.87
N LEU A 460 63.66 18.70 -13.10
CA LEU A 460 62.92 18.00 -12.06
C LEU A 460 63.30 16.52 -12.07
N ASN A 461 63.84 16.01 -10.96
CA ASN A 461 64.29 14.62 -10.83
C ASN A 461 63.55 13.96 -9.67
N GLU A 462 62.92 12.81 -9.90
CA GLU A 462 62.35 12.00 -8.81
C GLU A 462 63.50 11.57 -7.89
N TYR A 463 63.37 11.86 -6.60
CA TYR A 463 64.52 11.88 -5.70
C TYR A 463 64.89 10.52 -5.15
#